data_AF-A0A949G868-F1
#
_entry.id   AF-A0A949G868-F1
#
_cell.length_a   1.000
_cell.length_b   1.000
_cell.length_c   1.000
_cell.angle_alpha   90.00
_cell.angle_beta   90.00
_cell.angle_gamma   90.00
#
_symmetry.space_group_name_H-M   'P 1'
#
loop_
_entity.id
_entity.type
_entity.pdbx_description
1 polymer ?
#
loop_
_entity_poly.entity_id
_entity_poly.type
_entity_poly.pdbx_seq_one_letter_code
_entity_poly.pdbx_strand_id
1 'polypeptide(L)' 'EFLMNRVSTDTYFDAYLYLRDANKNEITRDDDSGGSLNSKISYTARSDGVYYLDATSYQQHSVGQFTVVSHQVM' A
#
# COMPACT_ATOMS: atom_id res chain seq x y z
N GLU A 1 3.80 9.76 -0.56
CA GLU A 1 2.50 9.08 -0.79
C GLU A 1 2.76 7.77 -1.52
N PHE A 2 2.06 6.73 -1.15
CA PHE A 2 2.03 5.43 -1.82
C PHE A 2 0.58 5.10 -2.15
N LEU A 3 0.30 4.69 -3.38
CA LEU A 3 -1.03 4.32 -3.82
C LEU A 3 -0.96 2.94 -4.49
N MET A 4 -1.84 2.04 -4.08
CA MET A 4 -2.00 0.72 -4.67
C MET A 4 -3.41 0.61 -5.27
N ASN A 5 -3.46 0.58 -6.59
CA ASN A 5 -4.72 0.43 -7.32
C ASN A 5 -4.89 -1.00 -7.81
N ARG A 6 -6.04 -1.59 -7.54
CA ARG A 6 -6.46 -2.81 -8.23
C ARG A 6 -6.71 -2.51 -9.70
N VAL A 7 -6.45 -3.48 -10.57
CA VAL A 7 -6.91 -3.41 -11.96
C VAL A 7 -8.44 -3.60 -11.96
N SER A 8 -9.19 -2.69 -12.58
CA SER A 8 -10.65 -2.62 -12.44
C SER A 8 -11.43 -3.85 -12.91
N THR A 9 -10.81 -4.71 -13.74
CA THR A 9 -11.39 -6.00 -14.15
C THR A 9 -11.29 -7.07 -13.06
N ASP A 10 -10.56 -6.80 -11.99
CA ASP A 10 -10.38 -7.67 -10.84
C ASP A 10 -11.20 -7.13 -9.65
N THR A 11 -12.46 -7.56 -9.58
CA THR A 11 -13.41 -7.08 -8.56
C THR A 11 -13.24 -7.77 -7.21
N TYR A 12 -12.43 -8.82 -7.14
CA TYR A 12 -12.22 -9.63 -5.92
C TYR A 12 -10.93 -9.26 -5.19
N PHE A 13 -10.00 -8.62 -5.87
CA PHE A 13 -8.82 -8.07 -5.24
C PHE A 13 -9.15 -6.80 -4.45
N ASP A 14 -8.72 -6.81 -3.20
CA ASP A 14 -8.92 -5.76 -2.20
C ASP A 14 -7.55 -5.37 -1.66
N ALA A 15 -7.08 -4.17 -2.02
CA ALA A 15 -5.69 -3.78 -1.86
C ALA A 15 -5.35 -3.49 -0.39
N TYR A 16 -4.15 -3.85 0.03
CA TYR A 16 -3.68 -3.56 1.39
C TYR A 16 -2.19 -3.25 1.38
N LEU A 17 -1.82 -2.07 1.88
CA LEU A 17 -0.45 -1.64 2.02
C LEU A 17 -0.01 -1.68 3.49
N TYR A 18 1.23 -2.10 3.72
CA TYR A 18 1.95 -1.87 4.97
C TYR A 18 3.24 -1.10 4.67
N LEU A 19 3.47 0.00 5.39
CA LEU A 19 4.76 0.66 5.42
C LEU A 19 5.54 0.20 6.65
N ARG A 20 6.80 -0.20 6.43
CA ARG A 20 7.69 -0.69 7.47
C ARG A 20 9.00 0.08 7.55
N ASP A 21 9.57 0.12 8.74
CA ASP A 21 10.90 0.66 8.99
C ASP A 21 12.02 -0.27 8.47
N ALA A 22 13.27 0.15 8.61
CA ALA A 22 14.44 -0.62 8.20
C ALA A 22 14.56 -2.00 8.89
N ASN A 23 13.97 -2.15 10.09
CA ASN A 23 13.94 -3.38 10.88
C ASN A 23 12.68 -4.23 10.60
N LYS A 24 11.89 -3.88 9.57
CA LYS A 24 10.62 -4.54 9.21
C LYS A 24 9.48 -4.37 10.22
N ASN A 25 9.62 -3.46 11.19
CA ASN A 25 8.51 -3.12 12.07
C ASN A 25 7.48 -2.30 11.29
N GLU A 26 6.20 -2.54 11.56
CA GLU A 26 5.12 -1.76 10.97
C GLU A 26 5.16 -0.31 11.48
N ILE A 27 5.11 0.63 10.54
CA ILE A 27 4.93 2.06 10.82
C ILE A 27 3.44 2.41 10.70
N THR A 28 2.82 1.98 9.60
CA THR A 28 1.41 2.20 9.31
C THR A 28 0.94 1.25 8.21
N ARG A 29 -0.37 1.17 8.01
CA ARG A 29 -1.02 0.33 7.00
C ARG A 29 -2.36 0.94 6.61
N ASP A 30 -2.85 0.60 5.42
CA ASP A 30 -4.12 1.13 4.91
C ASP A 30 -4.72 0.15 3.88
N ASP A 31 -6.03 -0.05 3.91
CA ASP A 31 -6.79 -0.93 3.01
C ASP A 31 -7.67 -0.16 2.01
N ASP A 32 -8.41 0.88 2.42
CA ASP A 32 -9.46 1.49 1.58
C ASP A 32 -9.33 3.00 1.30
N SER A 33 -8.32 3.69 1.83
CA SER A 33 -8.27 5.16 1.71
C SER A 33 -7.87 5.67 0.31
N GLY A 34 -7.48 4.77 -0.60
CA GLY A 34 -7.31 5.04 -2.03
C GLY A 34 -8.62 5.09 -2.83
N GLY A 35 -9.75 4.76 -2.19
CA GLY A 35 -11.09 4.76 -2.77
C GLY A 35 -11.44 3.46 -3.50
N SER A 36 -12.73 3.08 -3.46
CA SER A 36 -13.16 1.71 -3.79
C SER A 36 -12.46 0.70 -2.87
N LEU A 37 -11.75 -0.29 -3.43
CA LEU A 37 -10.91 -1.25 -2.68
C LEU A 37 -9.42 -1.02 -2.99
N ASN A 38 -9.03 0.24 -3.08
CA ASN A 38 -7.65 0.66 -3.32
C ASN A 38 -7.07 1.21 -2.01
N SER A 39 -5.78 0.98 -1.83
CA SER A 39 -5.07 1.35 -0.61
C SER A 39 -4.16 2.55 -0.83
N LYS A 40 -4.06 3.44 0.16
CA LYS A 40 -3.23 4.65 0.10
C LYS A 40 -2.54 4.95 1.44
N ILE A 41 -1.23 5.19 1.40
CA ILE A 41 -0.45 5.64 2.56
C ILE A 41 0.17 7.00 2.28
N SER A 42 -0.19 8.00 3.08
CA SER A 42 0.49 9.29 3.15
C SER A 42 1.43 9.31 4.35
N TYR A 43 2.74 9.36 4.09
CA TYR A 43 3.76 9.33 5.14
C TYR A 43 4.87 10.33 4.85
N THR A 44 5.26 11.08 5.89
CA THR A 44 6.45 11.96 5.90
C THR A 44 7.55 11.26 6.69
N ALA A 45 8.63 10.89 6.03
CA ALA A 45 9.78 10.29 6.68
C ALA A 45 10.41 11.29 7.67
N ARG A 46 10.69 10.83 8.89
CA ARG A 46 11.33 11.62 9.95
C ARG A 46 12.85 11.46 9.99
N SER A 47 13.36 10.50 9.22
CA SER A 47 14.77 10.13 9.15
C SER A 47 15.05 9.56 7.77
N ASP A 48 16.26 9.78 7.28
CA ASP A 48 16.73 9.13 6.06
C ASP A 48 16.93 7.64 6.29
N GLY A 49 16.76 6.84 5.24
CA GLY A 49 16.99 5.41 5.29
C GLY A 49 16.07 4.61 4.36
N VAL A 50 16.18 3.29 4.48
CA VAL A 50 15.36 2.35 3.72
C VAL A 50 14.05 2.11 4.46
N TYR A 51 12.95 2.22 3.72
CA TYR A 51 11.62 1.81 4.13
C TYR A 51 11.16 0.67 3.23
N TYR A 52 10.32 -0.22 3.75
CA TYR A 52 9.75 -1.32 2.98
C TYR A 52 8.25 -1.14 2.86
N LEU A 53 7.74 -1.41 1.66
CA LEU A 53 6.31 -1.38 1.38
C LEU A 53 5.88 -2.81 1.06
N ASP A 54 5.03 -3.40 1.91
CA ASP A 54 4.36 -4.65 1.57
C ASP A 54 3.09 -4.30 0.80
N ALA A 55 2.95 -4.87 -0.39
CA ALA A 55 1.75 -4.79 -1.22
C ALA A 55 1.05 -6.15 -1.21
N THR A 56 -0.12 -6.22 -0.60
CA THR A 56 -0.86 -7.47 -0.39
C THR A 56 -2.36 -7.24 -0.57
N SER A 57 -3.15 -8.29 -0.36
CA SER A 57 -4.60 -8.23 -0.25
C SER A 57 -5.07 -8.14 1.20
N TYR A 58 -6.22 -7.48 1.42
CA TYR A 58 -6.92 -7.48 2.71
C TYR A 58 -7.46 -8.88 3.05
N GLN A 59 -8.10 -9.53 2.07
CA GLN A 59 -8.61 -10.88 2.21
C GLN A 59 -7.49 -11.92 2.09
N GLN A 60 -7.45 -12.87 3.03
CA GLN A 60 -6.49 -13.97 2.99
C GLN A 60 -6.63 -14.77 1.68
N HIS A 61 -5.49 -15.12 1.10
CA HIS A 61 -5.40 -15.90 -0.14
C HIS A 61 -6.04 -15.27 -1.38
N SER A 62 -6.46 -13.99 -1.31
CA SER A 62 -6.90 -13.27 -2.50
C SER A 62 -5.70 -12.90 -3.36
N VAL A 63 -5.81 -13.18 -4.66
CA VAL A 63 -4.81 -12.87 -5.68
C VAL A 63 -5.43 -11.96 -6.72
N GLY A 64 -4.62 -11.08 -7.29
CA GLY A 64 -5.11 -10.18 -8.31
C GLY A 64 -4.05 -9.29 -8.91
N GLN A 65 -4.44 -8.60 -9.98
CA GLN A 65 -3.58 -7.64 -10.63
C GLN A 65 -3.71 -6.26 -9.97
N PHE A 66 -2.58 -5.62 -9.72
CA PHE A 66 -2.52 -4.29 -9.13
C PHE A 66 -1.35 -3.48 -9.69
N THR A 67 -1.42 -2.17 -9.50
CA THR A 67 -0.31 -1.24 -9.72
C THR A 67 0.04 -0.59 -8.39
N VAL A 68 1.34 -0.38 -8.14
CA VAL A 68 1.82 0.45 -7.02
C VAL A 68 2.56 1.65 -7.60
N VAL A 69 2.20 2.84 -7.13
CA VAL A 69 2.89 4.08 -7.46
C VAL A 69 3.33 4.78 -6.19
N SER A 70 4.53 5.35 -6.21
CA SER A 70 5.03 6.24 -5.17
C SER A 70 5.13 7.66 -5.73
N HIS A 71 4.56 8.61 -4.99
CA HIS A 71 4.69 10.04 -5.29
C HIS A 71 5.32 10.73 -4.09
N GLN A 72 6.46 11.37 -4.34
CA GLN A 72 6.98 12.35 -3.39
C GLN A 72 6.19 13.64 -3.57
N VAL A 73 5.49 14.05 -2.51
CA VAL A 73 4.78 15.33 -2.48
C VAL A 73 5.68 16.29 -1.72
N MET A 74 6.10 17.38 -2.39
CA MET A 74 6.92 18.44 -1.81
C MET A 74 6.09 19.39 -0.96
#